data_AF-A0A659SGH0-F1
#
_entry.id   AF-A0A659SGH0-F1
#
_cell.length_a   1.000
_cell.length_b   1.000
_cell.length_c   1.000
_cell.angle_alpha   90.00
_cell.angle_beta   90.00
_cell.angle_gamma   90.00
#
_symmetry.space_group_name_H-M   'P 1'
#
loop_
_entity.id
_entity.type
_entity.pdbx_description
1 polymer ?
#
loop_
_entity_poly.entity_id
_entity_poly.type
_entity_poly.pdbx_seq_one_letter_code
_entity_poly.pdbx_strand_id
1 'polypeptide(L)' 'MCVEEQVARIAWFYYHDGLTQSEISERLGLTRLKVSRLLEKGRQCGIIRGQIHSRGEGCLVFEY' A
#
# COMPACT_ATOMS: atom_id res chain seq x y z
N MET A 1 0.62 -16.10 -9.27
CA MET A 1 0.94 -14.96 -8.37
C MET A 1 0.01 -15.05 -7.18
N CYS A 2 0.58 -15.22 -5.98
CA CYS A 2 -0.21 -15.18 -4.74
C CYS A 2 -0.68 -13.76 -4.45
N VAL A 3 -1.72 -13.63 -3.62
CA VAL A 3 -2.29 -12.32 -3.24
C VAL A 3 -1.22 -11.43 -2.59
N GLU A 4 -0.39 -12.00 -1.71
CA GLU A 4 0.71 -11.28 -1.04
C GLU A 4 1.70 -10.68 -2.04
N GLU A 5 2.03 -11.41 -3.10
CA GLU A 5 2.96 -10.97 -4.12
C GLU A 5 2.38 -9.82 -4.97
N GLN A 6 1.07 -9.86 -5.25
CA GLN A 6 0.38 -8.75 -5.91
C GLN A 6 0.33 -7.50 -5.01
N VAL A 7 0.06 -7.68 -3.72
CA VAL A 7 0.05 -6.60 -2.74
C VAL A 7 1.43 -5.95 -2.63
N ALA A 8 2.49 -6.74 -2.50
CA ALA A 8 3.86 -6.24 -2.40
C ALA A 8 4.26 -5.43 -3.64
N ARG A 9 3.94 -5.93 -4.84
CA ARG A 9 4.25 -5.23 -6.10
C ARG A 9 3.47 -3.92 -6.24
N ILE A 10 2.17 -3.92 -5.91
CA ILE A 10 1.35 -2.71 -5.94
C ILE A 10 1.85 -1.69 -4.91
N ALA A 11 2.18 -2.14 -3.70
CA ALA A 11 2.70 -1.28 -2.65
C ALA A 11 4.03 -0.64 -3.05
N TRP A 12 4.92 -1.41 -3.70
CA TRP A 12 6.17 -0.88 -4.24
C TRP A 12 5.91 0.26 -5.22
N PHE A 13 5.07 0.02 -6.24
CA PHE A 13 4.76 1.07 -7.21
C PHE A 13 4.11 2.31 -6.58
N TYR A 14 3.28 2.12 -5.55
CA TYR A 14 2.57 3.21 -4.91
C TYR A 14 3.45 4.04 -3.97
N TYR A 15 4.24 3.39 -3.09
CA TYR A 15 5.03 4.10 -2.07
C TYR A 15 6.48 4.38 -2.50
N HIS A 16 7.07 3.53 -3.33
CA HIS A 16 8.46 3.68 -3.78
C HIS A 16 8.55 4.47 -5.10
N ASP A 17 7.81 4.05 -6.12
CA ASP A 17 7.80 4.73 -7.43
C ASP A 17 6.85 5.94 -7.47
N GLY A 18 5.99 6.14 -6.47
CA GLY A 18 5.06 7.27 -6.40
C GLY A 18 3.95 7.23 -7.47
N LEU A 19 3.70 6.07 -8.09
CA LEU A 19 2.69 5.92 -9.13
C LEU A 19 1.29 6.02 -8.56
N THR A 20 0.38 6.61 -9.33
CA THR A 20 -1.04 6.65 -8.96
C THR A 20 -1.69 5.28 -9.09
N GLN A 21 -2.78 5.03 -8.35
CA GLN A 21 -3.53 3.77 -8.48
C GLN A 21 -4.03 3.52 -9.90
N SER A 22 -4.28 4.57 -10.69
CA SER A 22 -4.68 4.47 -12.10
C SER A 22 -3.52 3.95 -12.95
N GLU A 23 -2.32 4.52 -12.82
CA GLU A 23 -1.14 4.07 -13.56
C GLU A 23 -0.75 2.63 -13.19
N ILE A 24 -0.85 2.28 -11.91
CA ILE A 24 -0.63 0.91 -11.44
C ILE A 24 -1.67 -0.04 -12.04
N SER A 25 -2.93 0.41 -12.16
CA SER A 25 -4.02 -0.39 -12.73
C SER A 25 -3.78 -0.68 -14.21
N GLU A 26 -3.33 0.31 -14.98
CA GLU A 26 -2.97 0.14 -16.39
C GLU A 26 -1.75 -0.77 -16.53
N ARG A 27 -0.72 -0.56 -15.71
CA ARG A 27 0.54 -1.33 -15.77
C ARG A 27 0.37 -2.81 -15.42
N LEU A 28 -0.53 -3.11 -14.50
CA LEU A 28 -0.79 -4.49 -14.02
C LEU A 28 -1.99 -5.16 -14.71
N GLY A 29 -2.70 -4.45 -15.59
CA GLY A 29 -3.94 -4.95 -16.20
C GLY A 29 -5.03 -5.23 -15.18
N LEU A 30 -5.05 -4.46 -14.09
CA LEU A 30 -6.03 -4.58 -13.00
C LEU A 30 -7.01 -3.40 -13.07
N THR A 31 -8.17 -3.54 -12.44
CA THR A 31 -9.04 -2.38 -12.24
C THR A 31 -8.52 -1.52 -11.09
N ARG A 32 -8.72 -0.20 -11.15
CA ARG A 32 -8.40 0.74 -10.06
C ARG A 32 -9.00 0.29 -8.72
N LEU A 33 -10.24 -0.23 -8.73
CA LEU A 33 -10.90 -0.76 -7.53
C LEU A 33 -10.13 -1.95 -6.94
N LYS A 34 -9.61 -2.85 -7.79
CA LYS A 34 -8.83 -4.00 -7.34
C LYS A 34 -7.48 -3.59 -6.78
N VAL A 35 -6.81 -2.61 -7.38
CA VAL A 35 -5.58 -2.00 -6.84
C VAL A 35 -5.83 -1.41 -5.45
N SER A 36 -6.91 -0.64 -5.29
CA SER A 36 -7.29 -0.06 -3.99
C SER A 36 -7.56 -1.13 -2.93
N ARG A 37 -8.35 -2.15 -3.26
CA ARG A 37 -8.64 -3.28 -2.35
C ARG A 37 -7.40 -4.06 -1.96
N LEU A 38 -6.44 -4.25 -2.87
CA LEU A 38 -5.19 -4.95 -2.57
C LEU A 38 -4.30 -4.12 -1.64
N LEU A 39 -4.20 -2.80 -1.84
CA LEU A 39 -3.49 -1.92 -0.91
C LEU A 39 -4.11 -1.96 0.49
N GLU A 40 -5.45 -1.87 0.59
CA GLU A 40 -6.17 -1.95 1.85
C GLU A 40 -5.96 -3.30 2.55
N LYS A 41 -6.14 -4.40 1.80
CA LYS A 41 -5.88 -5.75 2.31
C LYS A 41 -4.44 -5.91 2.77
N GLY A 42 -3.48 -5.33 2.06
CA GLY A 42 -2.07 -5.35 2.44
C GLY A 42 -1.80 -4.64 3.76
N ARG A 43 -2.49 -3.53 4.02
CA ARG A 43 -2.44 -2.84 5.31
C ARG A 43 -3.09 -3.67 6.41
N GLN A 44 -4.30 -4.19 6.17
CA GLN A 44 -5.07 -4.99 7.15
C GLN A 44 -4.35 -6.29 7.55
N CYS A 45 -3.73 -6.98 6.60
CA CYS A 45 -2.97 -8.21 6.87
C CYS A 45 -1.56 -7.94 7.42
N GLY A 46 -1.14 -6.67 7.56
CA GLY A 46 0.19 -6.31 8.06
C GLY A 46 1.35 -6.57 7.09
N ILE A 47 1.05 -6.81 5.82
CA ILE A 47 2.03 -6.97 4.72
C ILE A 47 2.69 -5.62 4.41
N ILE A 48 1.91 -4.54 4.49
CA ILE A 48 2.37 -3.16 4.32
C ILE A 48 2.47 -2.52 5.70
N ARG A 49 3.68 -2.13 6.12
CA ARG A 49 3.91 -1.39 7.37
C ARG A 49 4.61 -0.08 7.06
N GLY A 50 3.95 1.04 7.37
CA GLY A 50 4.59 2.35 7.39
C GLY A 50 5.19 2.60 8.76
N GLN A 51 6.48 2.95 8.82
CA GLN A 51 7.11 3.44 10.05
C GLN A 51 7.33 4.94 9.90
N ILE A 52 6.86 5.70 10.88
CA ILE A 52 7.08 7.14 10.96
C ILE A 52 8.00 7.38 12.14
N HIS A 53 9.24 7.79 11.86
CA HIS A 53 10.20 8.15 12.90
C HIS A 53 10.18 9.67 13.08
N SER A 54 9.51 10.14 14.12
CA SER A 54 9.54 11.54 14.55
C SER A 54 10.33 11.66 15.85
N ARG A 55 11.12 12.74 15.98
CA ARG A 55 12.00 12.98 17.15
C ARG A 55 11.23 13.43 18.40
N GLY A 56 9.90 13.46 18.35
CA GLY A 56 9.02 13.76 19.48
C GLY A 56 8.13 12.55 19.74
N GLU A 57 8.30 11.92 20.90
CA GLU A 57 7.65 10.67 21.34
C GLU A 57 6.12 10.76 21.53
N GLY A 58 5.40 11.69 20.89
CA GLY A 58 4.08 12.08 21.40
C GLY A 58 2.99 12.43 20.39
N CYS A 59 3.01 11.96 19.14
CA CYS A 59 1.92 12.31 18.22
C CYS A 59 1.55 11.26 17.17
N LEU A 60 1.55 9.97 17.54
CA LEU A 60 0.96 8.89 16.70
C LEU A 60 0.17 7.85 17.52
N VAL A 61 -0.12 8.14 18.78
CA VAL A 61 -1.24 7.46 19.45
C VAL A 61 -2.51 8.09 18.87
N PHE A 62 -3.45 7.26 18.43
CA PHE A 62 -4.62 7.57 17.62
C PHE A 62 -4.36 7.53 16.12
N GLU A 63 -4.52 6.37 15.51
CA GLU A 63 -5.84 6.06 14.92
C GLU A 63 -6.21 4.63 15.34
N TYR A 64 -7.39 4.49 15.94
CA TYR A 64 -8.02 3.23 16.38
C TYR A 64 -8.53 2.43 15.19
#